data_AF-A0A5U9QUW8-F1
#
_entry.id   AF-A0A5U9QUW8-F1
#
_cell.length_a   1.000
_cell.length_b   1.000
_cell.length_c   1.000
_cell.angle_alpha   90.00
_cell.angle_beta   90.00
_cell.angle_gamma   90.00
#
_symmetry.space_group_name_H-M   'P 1'
#
loop_
_entity.id
_entity.type
_entity.pdbx_description
1 polymer ?
#
loop_
_entity_poly.entity_id
_entity_poly.type
_entity_poly.pdbx_seq_one_letter_code
_entity_poly.pdbx_strand_id
1 'polypeptide(L)' 'MDHAIYTAMGAASQTLNQQAVTASNLANASTPGFRAQLNALRAVP' A
#
# COMPACT_ATOMS: atom_id res chain seq x y z
N MET A 1 -16.30 19.94 -3.37
CA MET A 1 -14.83 20.03 -3.33
C MET A 1 -14.24 19.27 -2.13
N ASP A 2 -14.82 19.37 -0.93
CA ASP A 2 -14.31 18.69 0.28
C ASP A 2 -14.31 17.14 0.21
N HIS A 3 -15.43 16.54 -0.17
CA HIS A 3 -15.57 15.07 -0.27
C HIS A 3 -14.59 14.44 -1.28
N ALA A 4 -14.40 15.07 -2.44
CA ALA A 4 -13.50 14.56 -3.47
C ALA A 4 -12.04 14.61 -3.00
N ILE A 5 -11.64 15.68 -2.28
CA ILE A 5 -10.30 15.78 -1.70
C ILE A 5 -10.13 14.77 -0.57
N TYR A 6 -11.13 14.57 0.30
CA TYR A 6 -11.07 13.56 1.35
C TYR A 6 -10.91 12.14 0.79
N THR A 7 -11.69 11.78 -0.24
CA THR A 7 -11.56 10.49 -0.94
C THR A 7 -10.20 10.36 -1.62
N ALA A 8 -9.74 11.42 -2.31
CA ALA A 8 -8.43 11.42 -2.95
C ALA A 8 -7.29 11.31 -1.93
N MET A 9 -7.39 11.96 -0.77
CA MET A 9 -6.42 11.84 0.32
C MET A 9 -6.42 10.43 0.93
N GLY A 10 -7.60 9.82 1.09
CA GLY A 10 -7.73 8.42 1.50
C GLY A 10 -7.01 7.48 0.54
N ALA A 11 -7.26 7.63 -0.77
CA ALA A 11 -6.59 6.86 -1.81
C ALA A 11 -5.07 7.12 -1.88
N ALA A 12 -4.64 8.37 -1.68
CA ALA A 12 -3.23 8.74 -1.65
C ALA A 12 -2.50 8.08 -0.47
N SER A 13 -3.07 8.14 0.73
CA SER A 13 -2.53 7.47 1.92
C SER A 13 -2.42 5.95 1.71
N GLN A 14 -3.45 5.34 1.13
CA GLN A 14 -3.44 3.91 0.79
C GLN A 14 -2.35 3.55 -0.22
N THR A 15 -2.13 4.42 -1.21
CA THR A 15 -1.07 4.24 -2.23
C THR A 15 0.32 4.34 -1.61
N LEU A 16 0.54 5.30 -0.71
CA LEU A 16 1.81 5.43 0.02
C LEU A 16 2.09 4.19 0.88
N ASN A 17 1.06 3.63 1.53
CA ASN A 17 1.21 2.40 2.29
C ASN A 17 1.61 1.22 1.40
N GLN A 18 0.99 1.06 0.23
CA GLN A 18 1.39 0.03 -0.75
C GLN A 18 2.82 0.21 -1.25
N GLN A 19 3.25 1.46 -1.49
CA GLN A 19 4.64 1.73 -1.88
C GLN A 19 5.62 1.30 -0.79
N ALA A 20 5.32 1.61 0.48
CA ALA A 20 6.17 1.21 1.61
C ALA A 20 6.31 -0.32 1.72
N VAL A 21 5.20 -1.06 1.55
CA VAL A 21 5.21 -2.53 1.55
C VAL A 21 5.99 -3.08 0.37
N THR A 22 5.83 -2.51 -0.82
CA THR A 22 6.58 -2.91 -2.02
C THR A 22 8.07 -2.68 -1.85
N ALA A 23 8.47 -1.52 -1.32
CA ALA A 23 9.87 -1.21 -1.03
C ALA A 23 10.47 -2.18 -0.01
N SER A 24 9.72 -2.50 1.06
CA SER A 24 10.15 -3.48 2.07
C SER A 24 10.33 -4.88 1.47
N ASN A 25 9.37 -5.34 0.66
CA ASN A 25 9.47 -6.64 -0.01
C ASN A 25 10.67 -6.70 -0.95
N LEU A 26 10.91 -5.64 -1.73
CA LEU A 26 12.04 -5.57 -2.64
C LEU A 26 13.37 -5.59 -1.90
N ALA A 27 13.49 -4.84 -0.81
CA ALA A 27 14.69 -4.80 0.03
C ALA A 27 15.04 -6.17 0.63
N ASN A 28 14.03 -7.02 0.88
CA ASN A 28 14.20 -8.33 1.49
C ASN A 28 14.09 -9.50 0.49
N ALA A 29 13.98 -9.22 -0.81
CA ALA A 29 13.76 -10.25 -1.84
C ALA A 29 14.88 -11.30 -1.90
N SER A 30 16.11 -10.93 -1.53
CA SER A 30 17.28 -11.81 -1.52
C SER A 30 17.55 -12.47 -0.16
N THR A 31 16.71 -12.24 0.86
CA THR A 31 16.90 -12.81 2.20
C THR A 31 16.34 -14.23 2.24
N PRO A 32 17.15 -15.27 2.48
CA PRO A 32 16.67 -16.64 2.56
C PRO A 32 15.60 -16.81 3.66
N GLY A 33 14.47 -17.43 3.32
CA GLY A 33 13.36 -17.64 4.24
C GLY A 33 12.44 -16.43 4.47
N PHE A 34 12.69 -15.29 3.79
CA PHE A 34 11.79 -14.14 3.86
C PHE A 34 10.42 -14.43 3.25
N ARG A 35 9.36 -13.89 3.89
CA ARG A 35 7.97 -13.97 3.44
C ARG A 35 7.48 -12.57 3.13
N ALA A 36 7.08 -12.34 1.88
CA ALA A 36 6.57 -11.05 1.43
C ALA A 36 5.26 -10.69 2.14
N GLN A 37 5.10 -9.41 2.43
CA GLN A 37 3.84 -8.84 2.90
C GLN A 37 2.91 -8.59 1.71
N LEU A 38 1.62 -8.92 1.86
CA LEU A 38 0.60 -8.73 0.82
C LEU A 38 -0.39 -7.67 1.25
N ASN A 39 -0.58 -6.65 0.42
CA ASN A 39 -1.65 -5.67 0.58
C ASN A 39 -2.85 -6.07 -0.29
N ALA A 40 -4.02 -6.24 0.32
CA ALA A 40 -5.28 -6.44 -0.37
C ALA A 40 -6.21 -5.25 -0.12
N LEU A 41 -6.50 -4.51 -1.18
CA LEU A 41 -7.49 -3.43 -1.16
C LEU A 41 -8.88 -3.99 -1.48
N ARG A 42 -9.91 -3.43 -0.85
CA ARG A 42 -11.31 -3.75 -1.14
C ARG A 42 -12.03 -2.44 -1.40
N ALA A 43 -12.74 -2.35 -2.52
CA ALA A 43 -13.68 -1.27 -2.74
C ALA A 43 -14.86 -1.48 -1.78
N VAL A 44 -15.19 -0.46 -0.99
CA VAL A 44 -16.38 -0.45 -0.13
C VAL A 44 -17.46 0.34 -0.88
N PRO A 45 -18.69 -0.20 -1.03
CA PRO A 45 -19.80 0.50 -1.68
C PRO A 45 -20.33 1.68 -0.86
#